data_AF-A0A9W7H7V2-F1
#
_entry.id   AF-A0A9W7H7V2-F1
#
_cell.length_a   1.000
_cell.length_b   1.000
_cell.length_c   1.000
_cell.angle_alpha   90.00
_cell.angle_beta   90.00
_cell.angle_gamma   90.00
#
_symmetry.space_group_name_H-M   'P 1'
#
loop_
_entity.id
_entity.type
_entity.pdbx_description
1 polymer ?
#
loop_
_entity_poly.entity_id
_entity_poly.type
_entity_poly.pdbx_seq_one_letter_code
_entity_poly.pdbx_strand_id
1 'polypeptide(L)' 'MEFVDGAQVNDVITIQRLGIQPSEISRLVSQTFAEMTFKHGFVHYDLHAANLLVRPLPSGKRSIFGEGFFLC' A
#
# COMPACT_ATOMS: atom_id res chain seq x y z
N MET A 1 -16.49 -9.01 -4.51
CA MET A 1 -15.02 -8.98 -4.66
C MET A 1 -14.73 -8.43 -6.03
N GLU A 2 -14.10 -7.25 -6.11
CA GLU A 2 -13.55 -6.72 -7.35
C GLU A 2 -12.15 -7.30 -7.54
N PHE A 3 -11.78 -7.64 -8.77
CA PHE A 3 -10.42 -8.07 -9.06
C PHE A 3 -9.50 -6.85 -9.06
N VAL A 4 -8.46 -6.89 -8.22
CA VAL A 4 -7.46 -5.82 -8.12
C VAL A 4 -6.13 -6.33 -8.65
N ASP A 5 -5.62 -5.67 -9.68
CA ASP A 5 -4.26 -5.89 -10.17
C ASP A 5 -3.25 -5.09 -9.34
N GLY A 6 -2.15 -5.73 -8.95
CA GLY A 6 -1.11 -5.15 -8.10
C GLY A 6 0.01 -6.15 -7.78
N ALA A 7 1.16 -5.62 -7.37
CA ALA A 7 2.28 -6.40 -6.88
C ALA A 7 2.08 -6.74 -5.39
N GLN A 8 2.54 -7.91 -4.97
CA GLN A 8 2.59 -8.24 -3.55
C GLN A 8 3.56 -7.31 -2.82
N VAL A 9 3.26 -6.94 -1.56
CA VAL A 9 4.10 -6.00 -0.79
C VAL A 9 5.54 -6.49 -0.59
N ASN A 10 5.76 -7.81 -0.64
CA ASN A 10 7.07 -8.44 -0.52
C ASN A 10 7.80 -8.64 -1.87
N ASP A 11 7.17 -8.32 -3.00
CA ASP A 11 7.80 -8.38 -4.32
C ASP A 11 8.61 -7.11 -4.58
N VAL A 12 9.75 -7.02 -3.91
CA VAL A 12 10.66 -5.88 -3.98
C VAL A 12 11.13 -5.61 -5.42
N ILE A 13 11.30 -6.66 -6.22
CA ILE A 13 11.78 -6.53 -7.61
C ILE A 13 10.73 -5.81 -8.46
N THR A 14 9.47 -6.25 -8.38
CA THR A 14 8.37 -5.60 -9.12
C THR A 14 8.12 -4.18 -8.61
N ILE A 15 8.15 -3.97 -7.30
CA ILE A 15 8.02 -2.65 -6.68
C ILE A 15 9.08 -1.67 -7.19
N GLN A 16 10.36 -2.08 -7.20
CA GLN A 16 11.46 -1.24 -7.70
C GLN A 16 11.32 -0.97 -9.20
N ARG A 17 10.85 -1.93 -9.99
CA ARG A 17 10.57 -1.75 -11.43
C ARG A 17 9.44 -0.74 -11.69
N LEU A 18 8.49 -0.63 -10.76
CA LEU A 18 7.44 0.39 -10.80
C LEU A 18 7.94 1.78 -10.37
N GLY A 19 9.21 1.92 -10.00
CA GLY A 19 9.81 3.17 -9.54
C GLY A 19 9.42 3.58 -8.12
N ILE A 20 8.86 2.65 -7.34
CA ILE A 20 8.43 2.88 -5.96
C ILE A 20 9.57 2.46 -5.02
N GLN A 21 9.90 3.28 -4.02
CA GLN A 21 10.87 2.87 -3.03
C GLN A 21 10.21 2.01 -1.94
N PRO A 22 10.80 0.86 -1.56
CA PRO A 22 10.26 0.01 -0.49
C PRO A 22 10.06 0.75 0.85
N SER A 23 10.87 1.77 1.13
CA SER A 23 10.72 2.62 2.31
C SER A 23 9.40 3.42 2.31
N GLU A 24 8.93 3.86 1.15
CA GLU A 24 7.65 4.57 1.01
C GLU A 24 6.48 3.64 1.31
N ILE A 25 6.57 2.37 0.90
CA ILE A 25 5.58 1.34 1.22
C ILE A 25 5.54 1.08 2.73
N SER A 26 6.70 0.88 3.37
CA SER A 26 6.77 0.70 4.83
C SER A 26 6.17 1.87 5.60
N ARG A 27 6.41 3.10 5.13
CA ARG A 27 5.80 4.32 5.70
C ARG A 27 4.28 4.28 5.55
N LEU A 28 3.77 3.95 4.37
CA LEU A 28 2.34 3.90 4.08
C LEU A 28 1.63 2.81 4.90
N VAL A 29 2.21 1.62 5.02
CA VAL A 29 1.69 0.53 5.86
C VAL A 29 1.59 0.98 7.32
N SER A 30 2.66 1.59 7.85
CA SER A 30 2.70 2.07 9.23
C SER A 30 1.66 3.15 9.51
N GLN A 31 1.48 4.07 8.57
CA GLN A 31 0.47 5.13 8.66
C GLN A 31 -0.95 4.60 8.55
N THR A 32 -1.20 3.64 7.66
CA THR A 32 -2.51 2.98 7.52
C THR A 32 -2.89 2.28 8.81
N PHE A 33 -1.95 1.58 9.45
CA PHE A 33 -2.17 0.94 10.74
C PHE A 33 -2.43 1.93 11.87
N ALA A 34 -1.65 3.02 11.93
CA ALA A 34 -1.89 4.09 12.88
C ALA A 34 -3.28 4.73 12.68
N GLU A 35 -3.72 4.93 11.43
CA GLU A 35 -5.03 5.48 11.13
C GLU A 35 -6.16 4.52 11.53
N MET A 36 -6.05 3.24 11.20
CA MET A 36 -6.96 2.18 11.67
C MET A 36 -7.10 2.24 13.20
N THR A 37 -5.97 2.24 13.92
CA THR A 37 -5.94 2.22 15.39
C THR A 37 -6.48 3.51 16.02
N PHE A 38 -5.97 4.67 15.60
CA PHE A 38 -6.19 5.93 16.31
C PHE A 38 -7.37 6.75 15.78
N LYS A 39 -7.80 6.56 14.53
CA LYS A 39 -8.97 7.28 13.97
C LYS A 39 -10.22 6.42 13.92
N HIS A 40 -10.07 5.18 13.46
CA HIS A 40 -11.22 4.33 13.15
C HIS A 40 -11.59 3.35 14.28
N GLY A 41 -10.68 3.12 15.22
CA GLY A 41 -10.94 2.31 16.42
C GLY A 41 -11.05 0.80 16.14
N PHE A 42 -10.57 0.35 14.97
CA PHE A 42 -10.48 -1.07 14.61
C PHE A 42 -9.15 -1.32 13.89
N VAL A 43 -8.69 -2.57 13.88
CA VAL A 43 -7.39 -2.92 13.29
C VAL A 43 -7.46 -4.23 12.52
N HIS A 44 -6.88 -4.25 11.32
CA HIS A 44 -6.63 -5.51 10.62
C HIS A 44 -5.47 -6.22 11.32
N TYR A 45 -5.79 -7.25 12.12
CA TYR A 45 -4.82 -7.92 12.98
C TYR A 45 -3.75 -8.71 12.20
N ASP A 46 -4.05 -9.08 10.95
CA ASP A 46 -3.15 -9.86 10.09
C ASP A 46 -2.64 -9.04 8.89
N LEU A 47 -1.53 -8.33 9.06
CA LEU A 47 -0.85 -7.59 7.99
C LEU A 47 0.21 -8.45 7.27
N HIS A 48 -0.07 -9.73 7.06
CA HIS A 48 0.78 -10.59 6.26
C HIS A 48 0.90 -10.08 4.82
N ALA A 49 2.04 -10.36 4.17
CA ALA A 49 2.33 -9.91 2.82
C ALA A 49 1.26 -10.30 1.79
N ALA A 50 0.64 -11.48 1.89
CA ALA A 50 -0.43 -11.89 0.97
C ALA A 50 -1.74 -11.11 1.12
N ASN A 51 -1.89 -10.31 2.18
CA ASN A 51 -3.06 -9.45 2.41
C ASN A 51 -2.83 -8.02 1.90
N LEU A 52 -1.65 -7.70 1.37
CA LEU A 52 -1.28 -6.34 0.98
C LEU A 52 -0.86 -6.30 -0.49
N LEU A 53 -1.57 -5.51 -1.28
CA LEU A 53 -1.24 -5.27 -2.68
C LEU A 53 -0.78 -3.83 -2.90
N VAL A 54 0.29 -3.67 -3.66
CA VAL A 54 0.85 -2.38 -4.07
C VAL A 54 0.59 -2.19 -5.55
N ARG A 55 -0.04 -1.07 -5.92
CA ARG A 55 -0.27 -0.73 -7.33
C ARG A 55 0.03 0.73 -7.62
N PRO A 56 0.56 1.07 -8.80
CA PRO A 56 0.67 2.46 -9.21
C PRO A 56 -0.73 3.07 -9.38
N LEU A 57 -0.83 4.36 -9.13
CA LEU A 57 -2.07 5.10 -9.35
C LEU A 57 -2.28 5.35 -10.85
N PRO A 58 -3.55 5.43 -11.30
CA PRO A 58 -3.86 5.89 -12.66
C PRO A 58 -3.27 7.29 -12.89
N SER A 59 -2.67 7.50 -14.07
CA SER A 59 -2.07 8.77 -14.47
C SER A 59 -2.99 9.95 -14.16
N GLY A 60 -2.49 10.93 -13.39
CA GLY A 60 -3.22 12.13 -12.97
C GLY A 60 -3.83 12.08 -11.57
N LYS A 61 -3.83 10.94 -10.87
CA LYS A 61 -4.29 10.85 -9.47
C LYS A 61 -3.10 10.80 -8.51
N ARG A 62 -3.07 11.73 -7.56
CA ARG A 62 -2.17 11.65 -6.40
C ARG A 62 -2.81 10.76 -5.35
N SER A 63 -2.03 9.92 -4.68
CA SER A 63 -2.49 9.25 -3.48
C SER A 63 -2.96 10.32 -2.50
N ILE A 64 -3.91 9.98 -1.62
CA ILE A 64 -4.25 10.80 -0.46
C ILE A 64 -3.00 11.21 0.35
N PHE A 65 -1.88 10.50 0.18
CA PHE A 65 -0.60 10.76 0.82
C PHE A 65 0.52 11.26 -0.11
N GLY A 66 0.21 11.68 -1.34
CA GLY A 66 1.18 12.26 -2.28
C GLY A 66 2.07 11.24 -3.02
N GLU A 67 1.97 9.96 -2.65
CA GLU A 67 2.68 8.86 -3.28
C GLU A 67 2.06 8.47 -4.64
N GLY A 68 2.91 8.00 -5.57
CA GLY A 68 2.47 7.55 -6.91
C GLY A 68 1.80 6.17 -6.93
N PHE A 69 1.47 5.61 -5.76
CA PHE A 69 0.96 4.25 -5.60
C PHE A 69 -0.09 4.16 -4.48
N PHE A 70 -0.82 3.03 -4.45
CA PHE A 70 -1.89 2.72 -3.51
C PHE A 70 -1.64 1.35 -2.86
N LEU A 71 -2.03 1.24 -1.58
CA LEU A 71 -2.00 0.00 -0.80
C LEU A 71 -3.45 -0.50 -0.68
N CYS A 72 -3.73 -1.66 -1.27
CA CYS A 72 -5.01 -2.36 -1.14
C CYS A 72 -4.93 -3.42 -0.04
#